data_AF-A0A2T2WAS8-F1
#
_entry.id   AF-A0A2T2WAS8-F1
#
_cell.length_a   1.000
_cell.length_b   1.000
_cell.length_c   1.000
_cell.angle_alpha   90.00
_cell.angle_beta   90.00
_cell.angle_gamma   90.00
#
_symmetry.space_group_name_H-M   'P 1'
#
loop_
_entity.id
_entity.type
_entity.pdbx_description
1 polymer ?
#
loop_
_entity_poly.entity_id
_entity_poly.type
_entity_poly.pdbx_seq_one_letter_code
_entity_poly.pdbx_strand_id
1 'polypeptide(L)'
;MTAPQLPKEPESEKGRLLRQQYLALAKASLKDAKDYESLYTRYSDNPTSAQGLDQEVARAALQTGKAPRQVIQLLAQGPFTQQQVLGLSDEEKKEVLPKLLQYTQTTVDSLQQQRYLEYACSVTGKIQSYPDLYRDYVSSDLTGIQLDQKVTAAALGAGESGEAVAMLLHQGPYARFQQDVQGVAPQTIEQYARGTVAQVQAIQALQVGQPRRMPTRTRGMEA
;
A
#
# COMPACT_ATOMS: atom_id res chain seq x y z
N MET A 1 29.97 -17.22 24.27
CA MET A 1 29.02 -16.60 23.33
C MET A 1 27.63 -16.85 23.89
N THR A 2 26.89 -15.80 24.24
CA THR A 2 25.51 -15.88 24.76
C THR A 2 24.60 -16.32 23.63
N ALA A 3 23.73 -17.31 23.87
CA ALA A 3 22.75 -17.74 22.86
C ALA A 3 21.87 -16.55 22.45
N PRO A 4 21.51 -16.41 21.15
CA PRO A 4 20.62 -15.34 20.71
C PRO A 4 19.30 -15.46 21.46
N GLN A 5 18.90 -14.37 22.14
CA GLN A 5 17.59 -14.34 22.79
C GLN A 5 16.51 -14.29 21.71
N LEU A 6 15.63 -15.28 21.73
CA LEU A 6 14.56 -15.41 20.78
C LEU A 6 13.33 -14.63 21.25
N PRO A 7 12.55 -14.07 20.32
CA PRO A 7 11.31 -13.38 20.67
C PRO A 7 10.32 -14.41 21.19
N LYS A 8 9.60 -14.03 22.24
CA LYS A 8 8.54 -14.88 22.80
C LYS A 8 7.50 -15.22 21.72
N GLU A 9 6.95 -16.42 21.80
CA GLU A 9 5.78 -16.78 20.99
C GLU A 9 4.62 -15.83 21.34
N PRO A 10 3.79 -15.39 20.37
CA PRO A 10 2.65 -14.54 20.68
C PRO A 10 1.66 -15.33 21.55
N GLU A 11 1.22 -14.73 22.64
CA GLU A 11 0.33 -15.38 23.61
C GLU A 11 -1.08 -15.61 23.04
N SER A 12 -1.50 -14.78 22.08
CA SER A 12 -2.82 -14.86 21.45
C SER A 12 -2.80 -15.63 20.12
N GLU A 13 -3.91 -16.31 19.82
CA GLU A 13 -4.12 -16.94 18.51
C GLU A 13 -4.00 -15.95 17.35
N LYS A 14 -4.59 -14.76 17.51
CA LYS A 14 -4.45 -13.68 16.52
C LYS A 14 -2.98 -13.32 16.28
N GLY A 15 -2.18 -13.21 17.34
CA GLY A 15 -0.75 -12.94 17.24
C GLY A 15 0.01 -14.04 16.50
N ARG A 16 -0.28 -15.31 16.83
CA ARG A 16 0.30 -16.48 16.13
C ARG A 16 -0.04 -16.48 14.64
N LEU A 17 -1.30 -16.21 14.30
CA LEU A 17 -1.74 -16.10 12.90
C LEU A 17 -1.03 -14.97 12.15
N LEU A 18 -0.90 -13.78 12.76
CA LEU A 18 -0.17 -12.67 12.15
C LEU A 18 1.31 -13.02 11.94
N ARG A 19 1.95 -13.71 12.88
CA ARG A 19 3.35 -14.15 12.73
C ARG A 19 3.50 -15.17 11.61
N GLN A 20 2.57 -16.11 11.47
CA GLN A 20 2.54 -17.06 10.36
C GLN A 20 2.36 -16.35 9.01
N GLN A 21 1.47 -15.35 8.94
CA GLN A 21 1.26 -14.55 7.72
C GLN A 21 2.51 -13.73 7.37
N TYR A 22 3.16 -13.10 8.35
CA TYR A 22 4.43 -12.40 8.14
C TYR A 22 5.49 -13.36 7.59
N LEU A 23 5.65 -14.53 8.22
CA LEU A 23 6.60 -15.54 7.76
C LEU A 23 6.30 -16.02 6.33
N ALA A 24 5.03 -16.24 5.98
CA ALA A 24 4.65 -16.67 4.63
C ALA A 24 5.02 -15.61 3.57
N LEU A 25 4.78 -14.32 3.85
CA LEU A 25 5.17 -13.22 2.98
C LEU A 25 6.70 -13.09 2.91
N ALA A 26 7.39 -13.17 4.06
CA ALA A 26 8.84 -13.13 4.11
C ALA A 26 9.48 -14.26 3.30
N LYS A 27 8.91 -15.48 3.32
CA LYS A 27 9.35 -16.62 2.51
C LYS A 27 9.14 -16.42 1.01
N ALA A 28 8.04 -15.77 0.63
CA ALA A 28 7.79 -15.44 -0.77
C ALA A 28 8.83 -14.42 -1.28
N SER A 29 9.23 -13.46 -0.43
CA SER A 29 10.24 -12.45 -0.75
C SER A 29 11.68 -12.95 -0.61
N LEU A 30 11.94 -13.87 0.33
CA LEU A 30 13.24 -14.46 0.64
C LEU A 30 13.15 -15.98 0.46
N LYS A 31 13.74 -16.49 -0.61
CA LYS A 31 13.60 -17.90 -1.04
C LYS A 31 14.07 -18.97 -0.01
N ASP A 32 14.69 -18.60 1.10
CA ASP A 32 15.44 -19.52 1.97
C ASP A 32 15.03 -19.55 3.47
N ALA A 33 14.05 -18.76 3.93
CA ALA A 33 13.65 -18.81 5.34
C ALA A 33 12.77 -20.06 5.63
N LYS A 34 13.14 -20.92 6.58
CA LYS A 34 12.36 -22.14 6.91
C LYS A 34 11.32 -21.91 7.99
N ASP A 35 11.68 -21.21 9.05
CA ASP A 35 10.85 -20.90 10.20
C ASP A 35 11.10 -19.46 10.68
N TYR A 36 10.29 -19.02 11.64
CA TYR A 36 10.37 -17.67 12.16
C TYR A 36 11.64 -17.44 12.98
N GLU A 37 12.13 -18.46 13.68
CA GLU A 37 13.35 -18.37 14.48
C GLU A 37 14.57 -18.08 13.61
N SER A 38 14.75 -18.86 12.54
CA SER A 38 15.80 -18.67 11.54
C SER A 38 15.73 -17.29 10.88
N LEU A 39 14.51 -16.82 10.60
CA LEU A 39 14.29 -15.48 10.06
C LEU A 39 14.68 -14.42 11.09
N TYR A 40 14.28 -14.58 12.34
CA TYR A 40 14.58 -13.64 13.40
C TYR A 40 16.10 -13.52 13.61
N THR A 41 16.79 -14.63 13.87
CA THR A 41 18.24 -14.65 14.12
C THR A 41 19.04 -14.05 12.96
N ARG A 42 18.57 -14.21 11.71
CA ARG A 42 19.25 -13.66 10.54
C ARG A 42 19.18 -12.13 10.46
N TYR A 43 18.09 -11.54 10.96
CA TYR A 43 17.80 -10.12 10.75
C TYR A 43 17.86 -9.28 12.03
N SER A 44 17.72 -9.86 13.22
CA SER A 44 17.62 -9.15 14.50
C SER A 44 18.83 -8.28 14.82
N ASP A 45 20.02 -8.70 14.40
CA ASP A 45 21.29 -8.06 14.76
C ASP A 45 21.66 -6.91 13.80
N ASN A 46 20.92 -6.74 12.70
CA ASN A 46 21.11 -5.68 11.73
C ASN A 46 19.79 -4.92 11.49
N PRO A 47 19.58 -3.78 12.17
CA PRO A 47 18.37 -2.97 12.02
C PRO A 47 18.04 -2.61 10.56
N THR A 48 19.04 -2.27 9.75
CA THR A 48 18.84 -1.91 8.34
C THR A 48 18.32 -3.09 7.53
N SER A 49 18.90 -4.28 7.72
CA SER A 49 18.42 -5.48 7.02
C SER A 49 17.01 -5.88 7.48
N ALA A 50 16.71 -5.77 8.78
CA ALA A 50 15.39 -6.08 9.32
C ALA A 50 14.31 -5.13 8.80
N GLN A 51 14.62 -3.82 8.74
CA GLN A 51 13.74 -2.82 8.15
C GLN A 51 13.55 -3.04 6.65
N GLY A 52 14.61 -3.42 5.93
CA GLY A 52 14.51 -3.80 4.51
C GLY A 52 13.58 -5.00 4.29
N LEU A 53 13.63 -6.01 5.17
CA LEU A 53 12.70 -7.12 5.13
C LEU A 53 11.26 -6.67 5.40
N ASP A 54 11.04 -5.81 6.39
CA ASP A 54 9.71 -5.24 6.68
C ASP A 54 9.15 -4.50 5.47
N GLN A 55 9.98 -3.75 4.73
CA GLN A 55 9.56 -3.08 3.50
C GLN A 55 9.12 -4.08 2.42
N GLU A 56 9.88 -5.15 2.19
CA GLU A 56 9.52 -6.18 1.20
C GLU A 56 8.25 -6.94 1.60
N VAL A 57 8.10 -7.28 2.88
CA VAL A 57 6.88 -7.92 3.40
C VAL A 57 5.68 -6.99 3.26
N ALA A 58 5.83 -5.71 3.61
CA ALA A 58 4.77 -4.73 3.47
C ALA A 58 4.37 -4.53 2.00
N ARG A 59 5.34 -4.44 1.09
CA ARG A 59 5.09 -4.32 -0.35
C ARG A 59 4.29 -5.52 -0.86
N ALA A 60 4.73 -6.74 -0.55
CA ALA A 60 4.04 -7.96 -0.94
C ALA A 60 2.61 -8.02 -0.35
N ALA A 61 2.45 -7.66 0.92
CA ALA A 61 1.15 -7.62 1.58
C ALA A 61 0.18 -6.65 0.87
N LEU A 62 0.63 -5.43 0.56
CA LEU A 62 -0.17 -4.41 -0.13
C LEU A 62 -0.56 -4.85 -1.55
N GLN A 63 0.36 -5.47 -2.29
CA GLN A 63 0.09 -6.00 -3.64
C GLN A 63 -0.96 -7.11 -3.64
N THR A 64 -1.04 -7.91 -2.58
CA THR A 64 -2.11 -8.92 -2.41
C THR A 64 -3.45 -8.33 -1.96
N GLY A 65 -3.57 -7.00 -1.86
CA GLY A 65 -4.79 -6.31 -1.47
C GLY A 65 -5.05 -6.25 0.03
N LYS A 66 -4.06 -6.56 0.89
CA LYS A 66 -4.22 -6.37 2.34
C LYS A 66 -4.35 -4.88 2.66
N ALA A 67 -5.31 -4.55 3.51
CA ALA A 67 -5.51 -3.16 3.93
C ALA A 67 -4.29 -2.63 4.73
N PRO A 68 -3.91 -1.35 4.60
CA PRO A 68 -2.77 -0.76 5.33
C PRO A 68 -2.74 -1.06 6.83
N ARG A 69 -3.90 -1.00 7.50
CA ARG A 69 -4.02 -1.35 8.94
C ARG A 69 -3.64 -2.79 9.25
N GLN A 70 -3.96 -3.73 8.35
CA GLN A 70 -3.55 -5.13 8.49
C GLN A 70 -2.05 -5.27 8.27
N VAL A 71 -1.47 -4.53 7.32
CA VAL A 71 -0.02 -4.54 7.08
C VAL A 71 0.74 -3.99 8.28
N ILE A 72 0.27 -2.91 8.90
CA ILE A 72 0.84 -2.39 10.16
C ILE A 72 0.84 -3.47 11.26
N GLN A 73 -0.27 -4.21 11.41
CA GLN A 73 -0.35 -5.32 12.38
C GLN A 73 0.59 -6.48 12.03
N LEU A 74 0.84 -6.74 10.74
CA LEU A 74 1.81 -7.73 10.30
C LEU A 74 3.24 -7.30 10.62
N LEU A 75 3.61 -6.04 10.34
CA LEU A 75 4.96 -5.53 10.63
C LEU A 75 5.27 -5.49 12.13
N ALA A 76 4.25 -5.49 12.98
CA ALA A 76 4.45 -5.69 14.42
C ALA A 76 5.09 -7.05 14.74
N GLN A 77 4.97 -8.04 13.85
CA GLN A 77 5.59 -9.36 13.95
C GLN A 77 6.96 -9.43 13.26
N GLY A 78 7.47 -8.34 12.68
CA GLY A 78 8.77 -8.33 12.02
C GLY A 78 9.95 -8.44 12.99
N PRO A 79 11.10 -8.98 12.56
CA PRO A 79 12.30 -9.10 13.39
C PRO A 79 12.75 -7.77 13.99
N PHE A 80 12.63 -6.66 13.25
CA PHE A 80 12.96 -5.33 13.76
C PHE A 80 12.09 -5.01 14.99
N THR A 81 10.76 -5.00 14.83
CA THR A 81 9.82 -4.68 15.91
C THR A 81 10.01 -5.62 17.11
N GLN A 82 10.17 -6.92 16.87
CA GLN A 82 10.32 -7.91 17.94
C GLN A 82 11.63 -7.74 18.71
N GLN A 83 12.74 -7.40 18.04
CA GLN A 83 14.00 -7.08 18.71
C GLN A 83 13.90 -5.83 19.58
N GLN A 84 13.16 -4.80 19.14
CA GLN A 84 13.01 -3.56 19.90
C GLN A 84 12.18 -3.72 21.19
N VAL A 85 11.38 -4.79 21.30
CA VAL A 85 10.59 -5.07 22.51
C VAL A 85 11.13 -6.25 23.33
N LEU A 86 12.20 -6.88 22.84
CA LEU A 86 12.77 -8.05 23.48
C LEU A 86 13.38 -7.68 24.84
N GLY A 87 13.01 -8.43 25.88
CA GLY A 87 13.55 -8.24 27.23
C GLY A 87 13.02 -7.00 27.97
N LEU A 88 12.20 -6.17 27.33
CA LEU A 88 11.62 -4.98 27.97
C LEU A 88 10.53 -5.34 29.00
N SER A 89 10.49 -4.56 30.08
CA SER A 89 9.38 -4.53 31.04
C SER A 89 8.10 -3.95 30.42
N ASP A 90 6.98 -4.06 31.11
CA ASP A 90 5.72 -3.51 30.59
C ASP A 90 5.70 -1.98 30.60
N GLU A 91 6.42 -1.34 31.54
CA GLU A 91 6.64 0.11 31.55
C GLU A 91 7.49 0.55 30.35
N GLU A 92 8.61 -0.13 30.07
CA GLU A 92 9.48 0.20 28.94
C GLU A 92 8.77 -0.01 27.60
N LYS A 93 7.93 -1.06 27.47
CA LYS A 93 7.10 -1.25 26.29
C LYS A 93 6.16 -0.08 26.04
N LYS A 94 5.56 0.52 27.08
CA LYS A 94 4.65 1.67 26.90
C LYS A 94 5.36 2.86 26.26
N GLU A 95 6.65 3.03 26.49
CA GLU A 95 7.45 4.11 25.89
C GLU A 95 7.88 3.81 24.45
N VAL A 96 8.19 2.55 24.14
CA VAL A 96 8.70 2.15 22.82
C VAL A 96 7.58 1.90 21.80
N LEU A 97 6.44 1.35 22.23
CA LEU A 97 5.34 0.96 21.34
C LEU A 97 4.82 2.10 20.44
N PRO A 98 4.65 3.35 20.89
CA PRO A 98 4.24 4.45 20.02
C PRO A 98 5.23 4.71 18.87
N LYS A 99 6.54 4.61 19.14
CA LYS A 99 7.59 4.80 18.12
C LYS A 99 7.57 3.67 17.09
N LEU A 100 7.34 2.43 17.53
CA LEU A 100 7.22 1.27 16.64
C LEU A 100 5.93 1.34 15.80
N LEU A 101 4.83 1.81 16.38
CA LEU A 101 3.60 2.07 15.64
C LEU A 101 3.83 3.15 14.57
N GLN A 102 4.50 4.25 14.92
CA GLN A 102 4.84 5.29 13.95
C GLN A 102 5.75 4.75 12.83
N TYR A 103 6.78 3.97 13.18
CA TYR A 103 7.66 3.32 12.20
C TYR A 103 6.88 2.46 11.19
N THR A 104 5.99 1.58 11.69
CA THR A 104 5.20 0.69 10.82
C THR A 104 4.21 1.47 9.96
N GLN A 105 3.59 2.53 10.51
CA GLN A 105 2.73 3.46 9.75
C GLN A 105 3.51 4.15 8.63
N THR A 106 4.63 4.79 8.94
CA THR A 106 5.47 5.48 7.96
C THR A 106 5.97 4.55 6.86
N THR A 107 6.32 3.31 7.20
CA THR A 107 6.73 2.29 6.22
C THR A 107 5.61 2.00 5.24
N VAL A 108 4.40 1.77 5.72
CA VAL A 108 3.23 1.46 4.89
C VAL A 108 2.79 2.67 4.05
N ASP A 109 2.77 3.86 4.63
CA ASP A 109 2.40 5.10 3.94
C ASP A 109 3.39 5.44 2.82
N SER A 110 4.69 5.27 3.07
CA SER A 110 5.74 5.51 2.07
C SER A 110 5.58 4.55 0.88
N LEU A 111 5.27 3.28 1.14
CA LEU A 111 5.02 2.30 0.09
C LEU A 111 3.74 2.60 -0.70
N GLN A 112 2.65 3.01 -0.03
CA GLN A 112 1.44 3.42 -0.74
C GLN A 112 1.67 4.67 -1.59
N GLN A 113 2.42 5.65 -1.08
CA GLN A 113 2.79 6.85 -1.81
C GLN A 113 3.64 6.51 -3.04
N GLN A 114 4.62 5.61 -2.89
CA GLN A 114 5.43 5.13 -4.00
C GLN A 114 4.56 4.43 -5.06
N ARG A 115 3.63 3.55 -4.64
CA ARG A 115 2.70 2.88 -5.57
C ARG A 115 1.85 3.89 -6.34
N TYR A 116 1.31 4.91 -5.66
CA TYR A 116 0.53 5.95 -6.33
C TYR A 116 1.39 6.69 -7.35
N LEU A 117 2.62 7.06 -6.97
CA LEU A 117 3.57 7.73 -7.84
C LEU A 117 3.89 6.89 -9.09
N GLU A 118 4.08 5.58 -8.94
CA GLU A 118 4.35 4.68 -10.07
C GLU A 118 3.21 4.70 -11.10
N TYR A 119 1.96 4.58 -10.64
CA TYR A 119 0.80 4.70 -11.53
C TYR A 119 0.66 6.11 -12.12
N ALA A 120 0.86 7.15 -11.32
CA ALA A 120 0.78 8.54 -11.77
C ALA A 120 1.83 8.83 -12.87
N CYS A 121 3.08 8.40 -12.68
CA CYS A 121 4.13 8.49 -13.68
C CYS A 121 3.76 7.74 -14.97
N SER A 122 3.18 6.53 -14.83
CA SER A 122 2.72 5.74 -15.98
C SER A 122 1.63 6.45 -16.79
N VAL A 123 0.60 7.00 -16.14
CA VAL A 123 -0.52 7.64 -16.85
C VAL A 123 -0.23 9.06 -17.34
N THR A 124 0.78 9.71 -16.78
CA THR A 124 1.23 11.05 -17.22
C THR A 124 2.35 10.98 -18.24
N GLY A 125 3.05 9.84 -18.33
CA GLY A 125 4.25 9.68 -19.15
C GLY A 125 5.45 10.47 -18.62
N LYS A 126 5.38 10.99 -17.38
CA LYS A 126 6.45 11.77 -16.74
C LYS A 126 7.10 10.95 -15.64
N ILE A 127 8.44 10.92 -15.62
CA ILE A 127 9.19 10.41 -14.47
C ILE A 127 9.49 11.60 -13.57
N GLN A 128 8.89 11.62 -12.38
CA GLN A 128 9.05 12.72 -11.44
C GLN A 128 8.96 12.26 -9.98
N SER A 129 9.37 13.13 -9.07
CA SER A 129 9.25 12.91 -7.63
C SER A 129 7.81 13.12 -7.16
N TYR A 130 7.42 12.53 -6.02
CA TYR A 130 6.11 12.79 -5.42
C TYR A 130 5.89 14.27 -5.07
N PRO A 131 6.85 15.02 -4.49
CA PRO A 131 6.68 16.47 -4.28
C PRO A 131 6.39 17.26 -5.56
N ASP A 132 7.01 16.90 -6.68
CA ASP A 132 6.75 17.58 -7.95
C ASP A 132 5.38 17.20 -8.52
N LEU A 133 5.00 15.92 -8.43
CA LEU A 133 3.64 15.48 -8.73
C LEU A 133 2.60 16.21 -7.88
N TYR A 134 2.83 16.33 -6.58
CA TYR A 134 1.93 17.03 -5.68
C TYR A 134 1.75 18.48 -6.12
N ARG A 135 2.86 19.20 -6.37
CA ARG A 135 2.85 20.60 -6.80
C ARG A 135 2.10 20.82 -8.11
N ASP A 136 2.31 19.95 -9.10
CA ASP A 136 1.69 20.08 -10.42
C ASP A 136 0.16 19.90 -10.35
N TYR A 137 -0.33 18.99 -9.51
CA TYR A 137 -1.72 18.54 -9.51
C TYR A 137 -2.57 19.05 -8.35
N VAL A 138 -1.96 19.73 -7.37
CA VAL A 138 -2.69 20.38 -6.26
C VAL A 138 -3.24 21.77 -6.62
N SER A 139 -2.73 22.38 -7.69
CA SER A 139 -3.10 23.74 -8.10
C SER A 139 -4.57 23.89 -8.52
N SER A 140 -5.23 22.78 -8.84
CA SER A 140 -6.65 22.73 -9.18
C SER A 140 -7.26 21.38 -8.79
N ASP A 141 -8.38 21.42 -8.08
CA ASP A 141 -9.17 20.23 -7.73
C ASP A 141 -9.47 19.37 -8.96
N LEU A 142 -9.81 20.00 -10.09
CA LEU A 142 -10.10 19.29 -11.34
C LEU A 142 -8.89 18.49 -11.83
N THR A 143 -7.69 19.07 -11.77
CA THR A 143 -6.47 18.38 -12.23
C THR A 143 -6.12 17.20 -11.34
N GLY A 144 -6.24 17.36 -10.02
CA GLY A 144 -6.03 16.28 -9.06
C GLY A 144 -7.03 15.13 -9.23
N ILE A 145 -8.32 15.46 -9.36
CA ILE A 145 -9.38 14.46 -9.59
C ILE A 145 -9.19 13.73 -10.92
N GLN A 146 -8.82 14.43 -11.99
CA GLN A 146 -8.53 13.80 -13.28
C GLN A 146 -7.32 12.86 -13.23
N LEU A 147 -6.29 13.21 -12.47
CA LEU A 147 -5.16 12.33 -12.23
C LEU A 147 -5.62 11.08 -11.46
N ASP A 148 -6.39 11.24 -10.39
CA ASP A 148 -6.92 10.14 -9.59
C ASP A 148 -7.77 9.17 -10.43
N GLN A 149 -8.62 9.69 -11.34
CA GLN A 149 -9.38 8.86 -12.27
C GLN A 149 -8.49 8.04 -13.21
N LYS A 150 -7.42 8.64 -13.74
CA LYS A 150 -6.45 7.94 -14.61
C LYS A 150 -5.67 6.88 -13.83
N VAL A 151 -5.18 7.22 -12.64
CA VAL A 151 -4.49 6.29 -11.73
C VAL A 151 -5.41 5.12 -11.38
N THR A 152 -6.67 5.41 -11.05
CA THR A 152 -7.70 4.39 -10.77
C THR A 152 -7.88 3.44 -11.95
N ALA A 153 -8.04 3.99 -13.17
CA ALA A 153 -8.22 3.18 -14.37
C ALA A 153 -7.01 2.28 -14.64
N ALA A 154 -5.79 2.81 -14.46
CA ALA A 154 -4.55 2.06 -14.64
C ALA A 154 -4.39 0.95 -13.60
N ALA A 155 -4.64 1.24 -12.31
CA ALA A 155 -4.51 0.26 -11.24
C ALA A 155 -5.54 -0.87 -11.35
N LEU A 156 -6.80 -0.53 -11.65
CA LEU A 156 -7.83 -1.53 -11.96
C LEU A 156 -7.46 -2.36 -13.20
N GLY A 157 -6.92 -1.72 -14.24
CA GLY A 157 -6.45 -2.40 -15.45
C GLY A 157 -5.26 -3.33 -15.21
N ALA A 158 -4.44 -3.06 -14.19
CA ALA A 158 -3.38 -3.95 -13.71
C ALA A 158 -3.89 -5.10 -12.84
N GLY A 159 -5.20 -5.20 -12.61
CA GLY A 159 -5.84 -6.27 -11.83
C GLY A 159 -5.92 -5.99 -10.33
N GLU A 160 -5.67 -4.76 -9.87
CA GLU A 160 -5.86 -4.42 -8.46
C GLU A 160 -7.35 -4.43 -8.06
N SER A 161 -7.62 -4.81 -6.82
CA SER A 161 -8.98 -4.78 -6.28
C SER A 161 -9.45 -3.34 -6.06
N GLY A 162 -10.76 -3.11 -6.19
CA GLY A 162 -11.33 -1.76 -5.97
C GLY A 162 -11.04 -1.20 -4.57
N GLU A 163 -10.97 -2.05 -3.55
CA GLU A 163 -10.58 -1.65 -2.19
C GLU A 163 -9.12 -1.20 -2.11
N ALA A 164 -8.19 -1.94 -2.76
CA ALA A 164 -6.78 -1.57 -2.80
C ALA A 164 -6.59 -0.24 -3.54
N VAL A 165 -7.30 -0.03 -4.64
CA VAL A 165 -7.27 1.23 -5.40
C VAL A 165 -7.88 2.38 -4.61
N ALA A 166 -8.99 2.16 -3.88
CA ALA A 166 -9.55 3.19 -3.01
C ALA A 166 -8.52 3.64 -1.96
N MET A 167 -7.83 2.70 -1.29
CA MET A 167 -6.76 3.04 -0.35
C MET A 167 -5.58 3.76 -1.01
N LEU A 168 -5.26 3.42 -2.27
CA LEU A 168 -4.22 4.09 -3.04
C LEU A 168 -4.52 5.58 -3.25
N LEU A 169 -5.80 5.92 -3.51
CA LEU A 169 -6.23 7.30 -3.75
C LEU A 169 -6.06 8.23 -2.54
N HIS A 170 -5.94 7.69 -1.32
CA HIS A 170 -5.59 8.52 -0.15
C HIS A 170 -4.20 9.15 -0.27
N GLN A 171 -3.36 8.63 -1.16
CA GLN A 171 -2.04 9.17 -1.46
C GLN A 171 -2.06 10.13 -2.65
N GLY A 172 -3.21 10.37 -3.29
CA GLY A 172 -3.31 11.30 -4.40
C GLY A 172 -3.14 12.75 -3.96
N PRO A 173 -2.57 13.64 -4.81
CA PRO A 173 -2.42 15.05 -4.50
C PRO A 173 -3.72 15.72 -4.03
N TYR A 174 -4.85 15.37 -4.67
CA TYR A 174 -6.17 15.88 -4.26
C TYR A 174 -6.53 15.45 -2.84
N ALA A 175 -6.52 14.14 -2.56
CA ALA A 175 -6.87 13.61 -1.24
C ALA A 175 -5.97 14.17 -0.13
N ARG A 176 -4.65 14.25 -0.38
CA ARG A 176 -3.68 14.81 0.56
C ARG A 176 -3.92 16.30 0.81
N PHE A 177 -4.19 17.09 -0.22
CA PHE A 177 -4.51 18.50 -0.02
C PHE A 177 -5.80 18.71 0.78
N GLN A 178 -6.85 17.97 0.44
CA GLN A 178 -8.12 18.05 1.15
C GLN A 178 -7.96 17.67 2.63
N GLN A 179 -7.20 16.60 2.92
CA GLN A 179 -7.00 16.14 4.30
C GLN A 179 -6.03 17.04 5.09
N ASP A 180 -4.84 17.31 4.55
CA ASP A 180 -3.73 17.94 5.29
C ASP A 180 -3.84 19.47 5.33
N VAL A 181 -4.43 20.09 4.31
CA VAL A 181 -4.51 21.55 4.18
C VAL A 181 -5.92 22.06 4.44
N GLN A 182 -6.93 21.40 3.87
CA GLN A 182 -8.33 21.83 4.04
C GLN A 182 -9.01 21.22 5.29
N GLY A 183 -8.36 20.27 5.96
CA GLY A 183 -8.90 19.64 7.18
C GLY A 183 -10.15 18.80 6.92
N VAL A 184 -10.34 18.33 5.70
CA VAL A 184 -11.47 17.46 5.33
C VAL A 184 -11.39 16.16 6.13
N ALA A 185 -12.54 15.74 6.67
CA ALA A 185 -12.64 14.55 7.49
C ALA A 185 -12.21 13.29 6.71
N PRO A 186 -11.46 12.34 7.31
CA PRO A 186 -11.00 11.13 6.64
C PRO A 186 -12.14 10.30 6.01
N GLN A 187 -13.34 10.34 6.60
CA GLN A 187 -14.52 9.65 6.08
C GLN A 187 -14.98 10.23 4.73
N THR A 188 -14.82 11.54 4.52
CA THR A 188 -15.15 12.19 3.25
C THR A 188 -14.15 11.82 2.16
N ILE A 189 -12.85 11.73 2.50
CA ILE A 189 -11.82 11.25 1.58
C ILE A 189 -12.07 9.79 1.19
N GLU A 190 -12.46 8.94 2.14
CA GLU A 190 -12.84 7.55 1.88
C GLU A 190 -14.04 7.45 0.91
N GLN A 191 -15.07 8.28 1.12
CA GLN A 191 -16.23 8.32 0.22
C GLN A 191 -15.84 8.78 -1.19
N TYR A 192 -14.98 9.79 -1.30
CA TYR A 192 -14.41 10.24 -2.56
C TYR A 192 -13.64 9.12 -3.27
N ALA A 193 -12.75 8.43 -2.56
CA ALA A 193 -11.92 7.37 -3.12
C ALA A 193 -12.78 6.22 -3.66
N ARG A 194 -13.74 5.73 -2.86
CA ARG A 194 -14.69 4.69 -3.28
C ARG A 194 -15.57 5.12 -4.42
N GLY A 195 -16.06 6.36 -4.40
CA GLY A 195 -16.88 6.94 -5.46
C GLY A 195 -16.11 7.01 -6.80
N THR A 196 -14.84 7.39 -6.75
CA THR A 196 -13.95 7.44 -7.92
C THR A 196 -13.73 6.05 -8.51
N VAL A 197 -13.46 5.05 -7.66
CA VAL A 197 -13.33 3.65 -8.10
C VAL A 197 -14.62 3.15 -8.76
N ALA A 198 -15.77 3.36 -8.11
CA ALA A 198 -17.06 2.93 -8.64
C ALA A 198 -17.39 3.60 -9.98
N GLN A 199 -17.11 4.90 -10.11
CA GLN A 199 -17.30 5.65 -11.34
C GLN A 199 -16.45 5.08 -12.47
N VAL A 200 -15.16 4.83 -12.24
CA VAL A 200 -14.25 4.30 -13.27
C VAL A 200 -14.66 2.88 -13.67
N GLN A 201 -15.02 2.02 -12.73
CA GLN A 201 -15.52 0.68 -13.01
C GLN A 201 -16.81 0.72 -13.86
N ALA A 202 -17.74 1.62 -13.56
CA ALA A 202 -18.95 1.81 -14.34
C ALA A 202 -18.63 2.26 -15.78
N ILE A 203 -17.69 3.19 -15.96
CA ILE A 203 -17.24 3.64 -17.29
C ILE A 203 -16.60 2.48 -18.07
N GLN A 204 -15.73 1.70 -17.44
CA GLN A 204 -15.08 0.54 -18.07
C GLN A 204 -16.11 -0.52 -18.47
N ALA A 205 -17.11 -0.80 -17.63
CA ALA A 205 -18.19 -1.74 -17.96
C ALA A 205 -19.00 -1.28 -19.19
N LEU A 206 -19.28 0.02 -19.31
CA LEU A 206 -19.96 0.59 -20.48
C LEU A 206 -19.11 0.46 -21.76
N GLN A 207 -17.79 0.60 -21.66
CA GLN A 207 -16.88 0.46 -22.81
C GLN A 207 -16.76 -1.00 -23.30
N VAL A 208 -16.81 -1.97 -22.38
CA VAL A 208 -16.81 -3.41 -22.72
C VAL A 208 -18.15 -3.86 -23.31
N GLY A 209 -19.26 -3.24 -22.88
CA GLY A 209 -20.61 -3.53 -23.36
C GLY A 209 -20.99 -2.94 -24.73
N GLN A 210 -20.14 -2.12 -25.37
CA GLN A 210 -20.42 -1.60 -26.71
C GLN A 210 -19.98 -2.60 -27.79
N PRO A 211 -20.90 -3.17 -28.60
CA PRO A 211 -20.50 -3.85 -29.83
C PRO A 211 -19.79 -2.82 -30.71
N ARG A 212 -18.56 -3.13 -31.14
CA ARG A 212 -17.84 -2.38 -32.19
C ARG A 212 -18.81 -2.15 -33.34
N ARG A 213 -19.37 -0.94 -33.45
CA ARG A 213 -20.09 -0.51 -34.66
C ARG A 213 -19.05 -0.46 -35.76
N MET A 214 -18.96 -1.55 -36.52
CA MET A 214 -18.27 -1.57 -37.80
C MET A 214 -18.87 -0.42 -38.63
N PRO A 215 -18.05 0.52 -39.15
CA PRO A 215 -18.57 1.54 -40.04
C PRO A 215 -19.15 0.83 -41.26
N THR A 216 -20.47 0.89 -41.42
CA THR A 216 -21.16 0.51 -42.63
C THR A 216 -20.60 1.37 -43.75
N ARG A 217 -19.74 0.77 -44.59
CA ARG A 217 -19.36 1.35 -45.87
C ARG A 217 -20.63 1.50 -46.70
N THR A 218 -21.23 2.69 -46.68
CA THR A 218 -22.14 3.14 -47.73
C THR A 218 -21.35 3.20 -49.02
N ARG A 219 -21.40 2.11 -49.79
CA ARG A 219 -20.95 2.09 -51.17
C ARG A 219 -22.02 2.80 -52.00
N GLY A 220 -21.94 4.12 -52.03
CA GLY A 220 -22.54 4.90 -53.09
C GLY A 220 -21.82 4.57 -54.39
N MET A 221 -22.51 3.86 -55.28
CA MET A 221 -22.22 3.85 -56.71
C MET A 221 -23.55 4.08 -57.40
N GLU A 222 -23.87 5.35 -57.58
CA GLU A 222 -24.63 5.82 -58.74
C GLU A 222 -23.63 5.96 -59.89
N ALA A 223 -23.87 5.21 -60.96
CA ALA A 223 -23.67 5.53 -62.38
C ALA A 223 -23.82 4.24 -63.20
#